data_AF-A0A419K4C1-F1
#
_entry.id   AF-A0A419K4C1-F1
#
_cell.length_a   1.000
_cell.length_b   1.000
_cell.length_c   1.000
_cell.angle_alpha   90.00
_cell.angle_beta   90.00
_cell.angle_gamma   90.00
#
_symmetry.space_group_name_H-M   'P 1'
#
loop_
_entity.id
_entity.type
_entity.pdbx_description
1 polymer ?
#
loop_
_entity_poly.entity_id
_entity_poly.type
_entity_poly.pdbx_seq_one_letter_code
_entity_poly.pdbx_strand_id
1 'polypeptide(L)' 'MRDRRRYLVFNVLSEIAVDKYKLLNAIWESVYSLYGDVGTSEIKPWLIKYDKTGIGMVRCTHRKVDEL' A
#
# COMPACT_ATOMS: atom_id res chain seq x y z
N MET A 1 12.83 -3.17 20.36
CA MET A 1 12.08 -1.91 20.16
C MET A 1 11.08 -2.13 19.02
N ARG A 2 9.79 -1.77 19.17
CA ARG A 2 8.74 -2.11 18.19
C ARG A 2 8.59 -1.00 17.14
N ASP A 3 8.55 -1.36 15.86
CA ASP A 3 8.28 -0.42 14.78
C ASP A 3 6.90 0.22 14.91
N ARG A 4 6.86 1.55 14.84
CA ARG A 4 5.62 2.32 14.78
C ARG A 4 5.07 2.31 13.35
N ARG A 5 3.81 1.90 13.22
CA ARG A 5 3.12 1.67 11.95
C ARG A 5 1.89 2.56 11.83
N ARG A 6 1.52 2.90 10.61
CA ARG A 6 0.25 3.55 10.26
C ARG A 6 -0.49 2.71 9.23
N TYR A 7 -1.80 2.85 9.23
CA TYR A 7 -2.71 2.06 8.43
C TYR A 7 -3.61 3.03 7.67
N LEU A 8 -3.55 2.96 6.35
CA LEU A 8 -4.36 3.75 5.43
C LEU A 8 -5.48 2.85 4.92
N VAL A 9 -6.72 3.29 5.10
CA VAL A 9 -7.88 2.65 4.49
C VAL A 9 -8.13 3.34 3.15
N PHE A 10 -8.30 2.54 2.11
CA PHE A 10 -8.54 3.04 0.75
C PHE A 10 -9.71 2.31 0.11
N ASN A 11 -10.27 2.91 -0.94
CA ASN A 11 -11.29 2.31 -1.78
C ASN A 11 -10.82 2.35 -3.24
N VAL A 12 -10.81 1.19 -3.90
CA VAL A 12 -10.49 1.06 -5.31
C VAL A 12 -11.75 1.31 -6.11
N LEU A 13 -11.80 2.45 -6.81
CA LEU A 13 -12.87 2.78 -7.73
C LEU A 13 -12.60 2.10 -9.08
N SER A 14 -13.33 1.03 -9.37
CA SER A 14 -13.19 0.24 -10.60
C SER A 14 -14.54 -0.39 -10.97
N GLU A 15 -14.85 -0.44 -12.25
CA GLU A 15 -16.03 -1.13 -12.78
C GLU A 15 -15.91 -2.66 -12.70
N ILE A 16 -14.67 -3.16 -12.57
CA ILE A 16 -14.34 -4.60 -12.55
C ILE A 16 -13.63 -4.94 -11.25
N ALA A 17 -13.87 -6.16 -10.75
CA ALA A 17 -13.15 -6.69 -9.60
C ALA A 17 -11.64 -6.73 -9.88
N VAL A 18 -10.86 -6.05 -9.04
CA VAL A 18 -9.41 -6.11 -9.08
C VAL A 18 -8.94 -7.30 -8.25
N ASP A 19 -7.99 -8.06 -8.78
CA ASP A 19 -7.36 -9.15 -8.04
C ASP A 19 -6.42 -8.60 -6.95
N LYS A 20 -6.40 -9.27 -5.78
CA LYS A 20 -5.59 -8.83 -4.64
C LYS A 20 -4.09 -8.81 -4.94
N TYR A 21 -3.57 -9.79 -5.68
CA TYR A 21 -2.16 -9.86 -6.03
C TYR A 21 -1.80 -8.79 -7.06
N LYS A 22 -2.68 -8.57 -8.05
CA LYS A 22 -2.53 -7.46 -9.01
C LYS A 22 -2.50 -6.11 -8.30
N LEU A 23 -3.39 -5.88 -7.34
CA LEU A 23 -3.40 -4.66 -6.55
C LEU A 23 -2.13 -4.49 -5.72
N LEU A 24 -1.68 -5.56 -5.04
CA LEU A 24 -0.43 -5.53 -4.28
C LEU A 24 0.75 -5.16 -5.18
N ASN A 25 0.88 -5.79 -6.35
CA ASN A 25 1.94 -5.48 -7.30
C ASN A 25 1.84 -4.04 -7.79
N ALA A 26 0.64 -3.55 -8.12
CA ALA A 26 0.45 -2.16 -8.56
C ALA A 26 0.87 -1.15 -7.50
N ILE A 27 0.57 -1.40 -6.22
CA ILE A 27 1.04 -0.57 -5.10
C ILE A 27 2.57 -0.58 -5.03
N TRP A 28 3.19 -1.77 -5.09
CA TRP A 28 4.65 -1.89 -5.04
C TRP A 28 5.34 -1.19 -6.20
N GLU A 29 4.88 -1.40 -7.44
CA GLU A 29 5.43 -0.76 -8.64
C GLU A 29 5.27 0.77 -8.59
N SER A 30 4.14 1.26 -8.07
CA SER A 30 3.92 2.71 -7.92
C SER A 30 4.90 3.32 -6.92
N VAL A 31 5.05 2.70 -5.74
CA VAL A 31 6.00 3.16 -4.72
C VAL A 31 7.43 3.07 -5.23
N TYR A 32 7.78 1.98 -5.92
CA TYR A 32 9.09 1.77 -6.52
C TYR A 32 9.41 2.83 -7.58
N SER A 33 8.49 3.08 -8.50
CA SER A 33 8.67 4.07 -9.56
C SER A 33 8.79 5.51 -9.02
N LEU A 34 8.14 5.82 -7.89
CA LEU A 34 8.16 7.17 -7.31
C LEU A 34 9.37 7.41 -6.40
N TYR A 35 9.79 6.39 -5.65
CA TYR A 35 10.74 6.56 -4.54
C TYR A 35 11.99 5.68 -4.64
N GLY A 36 12.09 4.81 -5.65
CA GLY A 36 13.21 3.90 -5.86
C GLY A 36 13.38 2.88 -4.74
N ASP A 37 14.49 2.15 -4.77
CA ASP A 37 14.77 1.08 -3.79
C ASP A 37 14.80 1.60 -2.35
N VAL A 38 15.51 2.71 -2.12
CA VAL A 38 15.70 3.28 -0.77
C VAL A 38 14.39 3.78 -0.19
N GLY A 39 13.64 4.60 -0.95
CA GLY A 39 12.39 5.16 -0.45
C GLY A 39 11.32 4.10 -0.26
N THR A 40 11.24 3.10 -1.15
CA THR A 40 10.34 1.95 -0.97
C THR A 40 10.66 1.17 0.31
N SER A 41 11.95 0.94 0.58
CA SER A 41 12.44 0.28 1.80
C SER A 41 12.15 1.08 3.07
N GLU A 42 12.12 2.41 2.99
CA GLU A 42 11.71 3.27 4.11
C GLU A 42 10.19 3.26 4.33
N ILE A 43 9.39 3.35 3.26
CA ILE A 43 7.92 3.37 3.32
C ILE A 43 7.37 2.05 3.87
N LYS A 44 7.95 0.92 3.46
CA LYS A 44 7.56 -0.45 3.85
C LYS A 44 6.07 -0.73 3.62
N PRO A 45 5.54 -0.52 2.38
CA PRO A 45 4.14 -0.75 2.09
C PRO A 45 3.78 -2.22 2.29
N TRP A 46 2.65 -2.49 2.93
CA TRP A 46 2.16 -3.84 3.15
C TRP A 46 0.64 -3.90 3.11
N LEU A 47 0.08 -4.58 2.12
CA LEU A 47 -1.36 -4.77 2.00
C LEU A 47 -1.85 -5.75 3.08
N ILE A 48 -2.59 -5.23 4.06
CA ILE A 48 -3.12 -6.01 5.20
C ILE A 48 -4.40 -6.72 4.80
N LYS A 49 -5.32 -5.98 4.17
CA LYS A 49 -6.62 -6.47 3.75
C LYS A 49 -6.99 -5.85 2.41
N TYR A 50 -7.67 -6.62 1.60
CA TYR A 50 -8.39 -6.14 0.43
C TYR A 50 -9.54 -7.11 0.19
N ASP A 51 -10.75 -6.59 0.00
CA ASP A 51 -11.94 -7.40 -0.23
C ASP A 51 -12.65 -7.05 -1.54
N LYS A 52 -13.69 -7.83 -1.86
CA LYS A 52 -14.42 -7.73 -3.14
C LYS A 52 -15.18 -6.43 -3.31
N THR A 53 -15.35 -5.63 -2.25
CA THR A 53 -16.04 -4.33 -2.32
C THR A 53 -15.12 -3.21 -2.82
N GLY A 54 -13.83 -3.50 -3.02
CA GLY A 54 -12.82 -2.49 -3.38
C GLY A 54 -12.16 -1.84 -2.15
N ILE A 55 -12.64 -2.13 -0.94
CA ILE A 55 -12.06 -1.59 0.29
C ILE A 55 -10.80 -2.37 0.67
N GLY A 56 -9.72 -1.63 0.91
CA GLY A 56 -8.45 -2.16 1.33
C GLY A 56 -7.83 -1.40 2.49
N MET A 57 -6.82 -2.02 3.08
CA MET A 57 -5.99 -1.43 4.12
C MET A 57 -4.53 -1.72 3.82
N VAL A 58 -3.73 -0.67 3.64
CA VAL A 58 -2.28 -0.76 3.50
C VAL A 58 -1.61 -0.22 4.76
N ARG A 59 -0.53 -0.87 5.16
CA ARG A 59 0.31 -0.46 6.28
C ARG A 59 1.61 0.13 5.77
N CYS A 60 2.09 1.19 6.42
CA CYS A 60 3.41 1.77 6.21
C CYS A 60 4.08 2.14 7.53
N THR A 61 5.33 2.60 7.44
CA THR A 61 5.99 3.27 8.56
C THR A 61 5.26 4.57 8.92
N HIS A 62 5.21 4.90 10.20
CA HIS A 62 4.59 6.15 10.68
C HIS A 62 5.25 7.45 10.20
N ARG A 63 6.46 7.38 9.61
CA ARG A 63 7.22 8.55 9.14
C ARG A 63 6.99 8.86 7.67
N LYS A 64 6.33 7.96 6.95
CA LYS A 64 6.19 8.01 5.49
C LYS A 64 4.74 7.84 5.04
N VAL A 65 3.82 8.45 5.79
CA VAL A 65 2.39 8.30 5.53
C VAL A 65 1.97 9.12 4.33
N ASP A 66 2.55 10.31 4.16
CA ASP A 66 2.19 11.22 3.06
C ASP A 66 2.81 10.79 1.72
N GLU A 67 3.85 9.96 1.75
CA GLU A 67 4.45 9.34 0.55
C GLU A 67 3.75 8.04 0.09
N LEU A 68 2.73 7.53 0.80
CA LEU A 68 1.98 6.32 0.42
C LEU A 68 0.52 6.63 0.10
#